data_AF-A0A023IVG5-F1
#
_entry.id   AF-A0A023IVG5-F1
#
_cell.length_a   1.000
_cell.length_b   1.000
_cell.length_c   1.000
_cell.angle_alpha   90.00
_cell.angle_beta   90.00
_cell.angle_gamma   90.00
#
_symmetry.space_group_name_H-M   'P 1'
#
loop_
_entity.id
_entity.type
_entity.pdbx_description
1 polymer ?
#
loop_
_entity_poly.entity_id
_entity_poly.type
_entity_poly.pdbx_seq_one_letter_code
_entity_poly.pdbx_strand_id
1 'polypeptide(L)'
;SRNTLEMIRNAGIEPHVVEYLKTPPSRAMLERLIERAAISPRELLREKGTPYAELGLGDVSLSDTALVDAMMEHPILINRPLVVSPLGVRLCRPSEAVLDILPSPQLGAFTKEDGEK
;
A
#
# COMPACT_ATOMS: atom_id res chain seq x y z
N SER A 1 -5.18 5.28 4.95
CA SER A 1 -5.03 3.94 5.56
C SER A 1 -6.15 3.61 6.54
N ARG A 2 -6.56 4.51 7.44
CA ARG A 2 -7.66 4.25 8.39
C ARG A 2 -8.95 3.80 7.69
N ASN A 3 -9.43 4.56 6.70
CA ASN A 3 -10.59 4.15 5.89
C ASN A 3 -10.47 2.73 5.32
N THR A 4 -9.32 2.35 4.75
CA THR A 4 -9.10 0.99 4.23
C THR A 4 -9.20 -0.07 5.31
N LEU A 5 -8.62 0.15 6.50
CA LEU A 5 -8.71 -0.78 7.62
C LEU A 5 -10.17 -0.96 8.07
N GLU A 6 -10.91 0.14 8.18
CA GLU A 6 -12.31 0.10 8.58
C GLU A 6 -13.20 -0.55 7.51
N MET A 7 -12.92 -0.39 6.22
CA MET A 7 -13.61 -1.13 5.15
C MET A 7 -13.36 -2.64 5.24
N ILE A 8 -12.14 -3.09 5.57
CA ILE A 8 -11.85 -4.51 5.79
C ILE A 8 -12.67 -5.05 6.97
N ARG A 9 -12.70 -4.31 8.08
CA ARG A 9 -13.50 -4.66 9.27
C ARG A 9 -15.00 -4.66 8.99
N ASN A 10 -15.49 -3.73 8.19
CA ASN A 10 -16.89 -3.67 7.77
C ASN A 10 -17.29 -4.84 6.87
N ALA A 11 -16.33 -5.58 6.28
CA ALA A 11 -16.60 -6.87 5.63
C ALA A 11 -16.58 -8.07 6.60
N GLY A 12 -16.51 -7.81 7.91
CA GLY A 12 -16.46 -8.84 8.95
C GLY A 12 -15.08 -9.50 9.12
N ILE A 13 -14.01 -8.87 8.64
CA ILE A 13 -12.66 -9.42 8.64
C ILE A 13 -11.78 -8.59 9.59
N GLU A 14 -11.15 -9.23 10.58
CA GLU A 14 -10.06 -8.59 11.33
C GLU A 14 -8.73 -8.92 10.66
N PRO A 15 -8.07 -7.96 9.98
CA PRO A 15 -6.84 -8.24 9.25
C PRO A 15 -5.63 -8.32 10.18
N HIS A 16 -4.61 -9.05 9.75
CA HIS A 16 -3.29 -8.92 10.35
C HIS A 16 -2.65 -7.58 9.94
N VAL A 17 -2.47 -6.68 10.91
CA VAL A 17 -1.91 -5.34 10.69
C VAL A 17 -0.39 -5.37 10.90
N VAL A 18 0.36 -5.03 9.84
CA VAL A 18 1.83 -4.89 9.91
C VAL A 18 2.19 -3.40 9.96
N GLU A 19 2.84 -3.00 11.05
CA GLU A 19 3.44 -1.67 11.18
C GLU A 19 4.73 -1.57 10.35
N TYR A 20 4.60 -1.44 9.03
CA TYR A 20 5.71 -1.52 8.07
C TYR A 20 6.90 -0.56 8.32
N LEU A 21 6.71 0.52 9.08
CA LEU A 21 7.82 1.40 9.47
C LEU A 21 8.69 0.81 10.59
N LYS A 22 8.11 -0.06 11.44
CA LYS A 22 8.82 -0.78 12.51
C LYS A 22 9.32 -2.13 12.03
N THR A 23 8.50 -2.82 11.23
CA THR A 23 8.78 -4.17 10.71
C THR A 23 8.58 -4.17 9.19
N PRO A 24 9.50 -3.55 8.43
CA PRO A 24 9.40 -3.52 6.98
C PRO A 24 9.46 -4.94 6.39
N PRO A 25 8.82 -5.18 5.24
CA PRO A 25 8.98 -6.45 4.53
C PRO A 25 10.44 -6.65 4.13
N SER A 26 10.86 -7.90 3.98
CA SER A 26 12.14 -8.20 3.32
C SER A 26 12.09 -7.76 1.84
N ARG A 27 13.25 -7.55 1.22
CA ARG A 27 13.35 -7.22 -0.21
C ARG A 27 12.54 -8.18 -1.08
N ALA A 28 12.75 -9.48 -0.91
CA ALA A 28 12.02 -10.50 -1.68
C ALA A 28 10.50 -10.45 -1.47
N MET A 29 10.06 -10.12 -0.24
CA MET A 29 8.63 -9.92 0.03
C MET A 29 8.12 -8.65 -0.66
N LEU A 30 8.85 -7.54 -0.60
CA LEU A 30 8.46 -6.28 -1.22
C LEU A 30 8.33 -6.43 -2.75
N GLU A 31 9.32 -7.03 -3.40
CA GLU A 31 9.29 -7.33 -4.84
C GLU A 31 8.08 -8.20 -5.20
N ARG A 32 7.80 -9.24 -4.42
CA ARG A 32 6.63 -10.10 -4.60
C ARG A 32 5.31 -9.35 -4.40
N LEU A 33 5.24 -8.40 -3.47
CA LEU A 33 4.05 -7.58 -3.24
C LEU A 33 3.80 -6.63 -4.41
N ILE A 34 4.86 -6.02 -4.95
CA ILE A 34 4.80 -5.15 -6.14
C ILE A 34 4.27 -5.95 -7.34
N GLU A 35 4.86 -7.11 -7.62
CA GLU A 35 4.43 -8.01 -8.70
C GLU A 35 2.96 -8.41 -8.55
N ARG A 36 2.56 -8.89 -7.36
CA ARG A 36 1.17 -9.32 -7.11
C ARG A 36 0.17 -8.17 -7.14
N ALA A 37 0.60 -6.94 -6.87
CA ALA A 37 -0.23 -5.75 -6.99
C ALA A 37 -0.38 -5.26 -8.43
N ALA A 38 0.42 -5.81 -9.36
CA ALA A 38 0.51 -5.41 -10.75
C ALA A 38 0.80 -3.90 -10.92
N ILE A 39 1.73 -3.39 -10.10
CA ILE A 39 2.23 -2.01 -10.15
C ILE A 39 3.75 -2.02 -10.32
N SER A 40 4.31 -0.92 -10.80
CA SER A 40 5.75 -0.68 -10.79
C SER A 40 6.24 -0.24 -9.39
N PRO A 41 7.54 -0.44 -9.05
CA PRO A 41 8.13 0.16 -7.85
C PRO A 41 7.95 1.68 -7.77
N ARG A 42 7.93 2.36 -8.93
CA ARG A 42 7.69 3.80 -9.02
C ARG A 42 6.29 4.20 -8.55
N GLU A 43 5.26 3.44 -8.93
CA GLU A 43 3.89 3.66 -8.44
C GLU A 43 3.74 3.38 -6.93
N LEU A 44 4.61 2.54 -6.36
CA LEU A 44 4.65 2.28 -4.93
C LEU A 44 5.34 3.39 -4.13
N LEU A 45 6.09 4.29 -4.77
CA LEU A 45 6.78 5.36 -4.05
C LEU A 45 5.78 6.34 -3.43
N ARG A 46 6.08 6.73 -2.21
CA ARG A 46 5.40 7.79 -1.50
C ARG A 46 6.24 9.05 -1.59
N GLU A 47 5.67 10.09 -2.19
CA GLU A 47 6.36 11.39 -2.28
C GLU A 47 6.19 12.20 -0.98
N LYS A 48 4.92 12.47 -0.60
CA LYS A 48 4.62 13.44 0.47
C LYS A 48 5.05 12.96 1.87
N GLY A 49 5.87 13.78 2.53
CA GLY A 49 6.36 13.55 3.89
C GLY A 49 7.38 12.42 3.96
N THR A 50 8.27 12.37 2.97
CA THR A 50 9.35 11.39 2.81
C THR A 50 10.58 12.09 2.19
N PRO A 51 11.77 11.47 2.19
CA PRO A 51 12.96 12.03 1.54
C PRO A 51 12.95 11.91 0.00
N TYR A 52 11.81 11.64 -0.64
CA TYR A 52 11.70 11.41 -2.10
C TYR A 52 12.42 12.46 -2.95
N ALA A 53 12.19 13.75 -2.66
CA ALA A 53 12.79 14.84 -3.42
C ALA A 53 14.29 15.00 -3.10
N GLU A 54 14.68 14.85 -1.84
CA GLU A 54 16.07 14.94 -1.37
C GLU A 54 16.95 13.85 -1.99
N LEU A 55 16.38 12.66 -2.19
CA LEU A 55 17.04 11.51 -2.81
C LEU A 55 16.93 11.51 -4.35
N GLY A 56 16.29 12.52 -4.96
CA GLY A 56 16.17 12.61 -6.42
C GLY A 56 15.34 11.51 -7.06
N LEU A 57 14.41 10.87 -6.34
CA LEU A 57 13.66 9.69 -6.82
C LEU A 57 12.64 10.02 -7.93
N GLY A 58 12.45 11.31 -8.21
CA GLY A 58 11.70 11.81 -9.36
C GLY A 58 12.39 11.60 -10.70
N ASP A 59 13.68 11.25 -10.72
CA ASP A 59 14.40 10.94 -11.95
C ASP A 59 13.83 9.66 -12.59
N VAL A 60 13.25 9.82 -13.78
CA VAL A 60 12.62 8.74 -14.55
C VAL A 60 13.63 7.76 -15.16
N SER A 61 14.91 8.11 -15.18
CA SER A 61 16.00 7.22 -15.61
C SER A 61 16.38 6.18 -14.56
N LEU A 62 15.95 6.36 -13.30
CA LEU A 62 16.20 5.40 -12.23
C LEU A 62 15.49 4.07 -12.52
N SER A 63 16.26 2.99 -12.41
CA SER A 63 15.78 1.62 -12.55
C SER A 63 14.88 1.21 -11.39
N ASP A 64 13.99 0.25 -11.65
CA ASP A 64 13.15 -0.39 -10.64
C ASP A 64 13.94 -0.93 -9.45
N THR A 65 15.11 -1.54 -9.69
CA THR A 65 15.99 -2.02 -8.63
C THR A 65 16.45 -0.89 -7.70
N ALA A 66 16.84 0.26 -8.26
CA ALA A 66 17.26 1.42 -7.48
C ALA A 66 16.12 2.00 -6.63
N LEU A 67 14.89 2.00 -7.15
CA LEU A 67 13.72 2.44 -6.39
C LEU A 67 13.41 1.47 -5.25
N VAL A 68 13.56 0.16 -5.47
CA VAL A 68 13.41 -0.84 -4.40
C VAL A 68 14.52 -0.71 -3.36
N ASP A 69 15.78 -0.47 -3.77
CA ASP A 69 16.88 -0.19 -2.83
C ASP A 69 16.54 1.00 -1.92
N ALA A 70 16.07 2.10 -2.50
CA ALA A 70 15.66 3.27 -1.73
C ALA A 70 14.53 2.95 -0.75
N MET A 71 13.52 2.16 -1.15
CA MET A 71 12.44 1.72 -0.26
C MET A 71 12.92 0.81 0.88
N MET A 72 13.95 -0.02 0.64
CA MET A 72 14.54 -0.88 1.66
C MET A 72 15.36 -0.08 2.68
N GLU A 73 16.11 0.92 2.21
CA GLU A 73 16.87 1.82 3.08
C GLU A 73 15.96 2.79 3.85
N HIS A 74 14.89 3.26 3.20
CA HIS A 74 13.93 4.19 3.77
C HIS A 74 12.50 3.64 3.64
N PRO A 75 12.05 2.74 4.54
CA PRO A 75 10.70 2.17 4.50
C PRO A 75 9.57 3.20 4.44
N ILE A 76 9.80 4.43 4.89
CA ILE A 76 8.83 5.54 4.79
C ILE A 76 8.44 5.89 3.34
N LEU A 77 9.29 5.54 2.37
CA LEU A 77 9.04 5.67 0.93
C LEU A 77 8.01 4.66 0.42
N ILE A 78 7.72 3.58 1.15
CA ILE A 78 6.67 2.63 0.76
C ILE A 78 5.31 3.28 1.00
N ASN A 79 4.54 3.45 -0.07
CA ASN A 79 3.20 4.03 0.00
C ASN A 79 2.21 3.07 0.67
N ARG A 80 1.18 3.65 1.29
CA ARG A 80 0.28 2.92 2.19
C ARG A 80 -1.21 3.24 1.94
N PRO A 81 -2.10 2.28 2.23
CA PRO A 81 -1.81 0.90 2.65
C PRO A 81 -1.65 -0.06 1.45
N LEU A 82 -0.73 -1.02 1.57
CA LEU A 82 -0.73 -2.26 0.76
C LEU A 82 -1.55 -3.31 1.50
N VAL A 83 -2.54 -3.89 0.83
CA VAL A 83 -3.42 -4.92 1.39
C VAL A 83 -3.23 -6.22 0.60
N VAL A 84 -3.12 -7.32 1.33
CA VAL A 84 -2.99 -8.68 0.78
C VAL A 84 -4.23 -9.47 1.17
N SER A 85 -4.84 -10.14 0.22
CA SER A 85 -5.95 -11.06 0.43
C SER A 85 -5.78 -12.34 -0.42
N PRO A 86 -6.67 -13.34 -0.26
CA PRO A 86 -6.73 -14.48 -1.16
C PRO A 86 -7.04 -14.10 -2.62
N LEU A 87 -7.71 -12.96 -2.85
CA LEU A 87 -8.11 -12.50 -4.18
C LEU A 87 -7.02 -11.69 -4.88
N GLY A 88 -6.07 -11.11 -4.14
CA GLY A 88 -5.00 -10.31 -4.75
C GLY A 88 -4.23 -9.45 -3.76
N VAL A 89 -3.43 -8.54 -4.32
CA VAL A 89 -2.73 -7.49 -3.57
C VAL A 89 -3.09 -6.15 -4.19
N ARG A 90 -3.31 -5.12 -3.37
CA ARG A 90 -3.58 -3.76 -3.88
C ARG A 90 -2.91 -2.70 -3.01
N LEU A 91 -2.33 -1.70 -3.67
CA LEU A 91 -2.09 -0.40 -3.06
C LEU A 91 -3.43 0.35 -3.03
N CYS A 92 -4.05 0.45 -1.86
CA CYS A 92 -5.42 0.96 -1.74
C CYS A 92 -5.42 2.49 -1.68
N ARG A 93 -5.16 3.11 -2.83
CA ARG A 93 -5.20 4.56 -3.05
C ARG A 93 -5.96 4.84 -4.36
N PRO A 94 -7.26 5.16 -4.29
CA PRO A 94 -8.02 5.54 -3.10
C PRO A 94 -8.40 4.33 -2.21
N SER A 95 -8.90 4.60 -1.00
CA SER A 95 -9.10 3.58 0.05
C SER A 95 -10.00 2.42 -0.36
N GLU A 96 -11.02 2.72 -1.15
CA GLU A 96 -12.07 1.85 -1.68
C GLU A 96 -11.55 0.83 -2.70
N ALA A 97 -10.33 1.01 -3.24
CA ALA A 97 -9.69 -0.01 -4.07
C ALA A 97 -9.47 -1.34 -3.31
N VAL A 98 -9.61 -1.36 -1.98
CA VAL A 98 -9.62 -2.59 -1.19
C VAL A 98 -10.83 -3.47 -1.50
N LEU A 99 -11.97 -2.88 -1.88
CA LEU A 99 -13.22 -3.60 -2.14
C LEU A 99 -13.08 -4.62 -3.27
N ASP A 100 -12.21 -4.34 -4.25
CA ASP A 100 -11.91 -5.24 -5.37
C ASP A 100 -11.23 -6.55 -4.93
N ILE A 101 -10.62 -6.57 -3.75
CA ILE A 101 -9.86 -7.71 -3.24
C ILE A 101 -10.41 -8.27 -1.92
N LEU A 102 -11.57 -7.81 -1.45
CA LEU A 102 -12.21 -8.40 -0.28
C LEU A 102 -13.00 -9.67 -0.67
N PRO A 103 -12.85 -10.79 0.07
CA PRO A 103 -13.60 -12.01 -0.21
C PRO A 103 -15.07 -11.93 0.20
N SER A 104 -15.44 -10.91 0.98
CA SER A 104 -16.78 -10.69 1.50
C SER A 104 -17.25 -9.28 1.14
N PRO A 105 -18.56 -9.10 0.85
CA PRO A 105 -19.12 -7.77 0.65
C PRO A 105 -19.10 -6.97 1.96
N GLN A 106 -19.30 -5.66 1.85
CA GLN A 106 -19.53 -4.79 3.01
C GLN A 106 -20.83 -5.20 3.73
N LEU A 107 -20.79 -5.29 5.06
CA LEU A 107 -21.95 -5.67 5.89
C LEU A 107 -22.96 -4.53 6.07
N GLY A 108 -22.57 -3.30 5.76
CA GLY A 108 -23.41 -2.12 5.81
C GLY A 108 -22.82 -0.96 5.01
N ALA A 109 -23.57 0.13 4.91
CA ALA A 109 -23.09 1.37 4.28
C ALA A 109 -21.80 1.84 4.97
N PHE A 110 -20.81 2.24 4.17
CA PHE A 110 -19.57 2.82 4.65
C PHE A 110 -19.56 4.33 4.37
N THR A 111 -18.93 5.11 5.23
CA THR A 111 -18.68 6.54 4.99
C THR A 111 -17.28 6.83 5.51
N LYS A 112 -16.46 7.43 4.65
CA LYS A 112 -15.07 7.80 4.96
C LYS A 112 -15.03 8.86 6.06
N GLU A 113 -13.88 9.03 6.70
CA GLU A 113 -13.67 10.03 7.77
C GLU A 113 -14.00 11.48 7.35
N ASP A 114 -13.93 11.80 6.06
CA ASP A 114 -14.25 13.12 5.50
C ASP A 114 -15.73 13.27 5.08
N GLY A 115 -16.56 12.25 5.30
CA GLY A 115 -17.98 12.25 4.98
C GLY A 115 -18.32 11.79 3.56
N GLU A 116 -17.33 11.40 2.76
CA GLU A 116 -17.57 10.76 1.46
C GLU A 116 -18.22 9.38 1.65
N LYS A 117 -19.31 9.12 0.94
CA LYS A 117 -20.08 7.86 1.02
C LYS A 117 -19.65 6.87 -0.05
#